data_AF-A0A5K1HGJ6-F1
#
_entry.id   AF-A0A5K1HGJ6-F1
#
_cell.length_a   1.000
_cell.length_b   1.000
_cell.length_c   1.000
_cell.angle_alpha   90.00
_cell.angle_beta   90.00
_cell.angle_gamma   90.00
#
_symmetry.space_group_name_H-M   'P 1'
#
loop_
_entity.id
_entity.type
_entity.pdbx_description
1 polymer ?
#
loop_
_entity_poly.entity_id
_entity_poly.type
_entity_poly.pdbx_seq_one_letter_code
_entity_poly.pdbx_strand_id
1 'polypeptide(L)' 'MNIISLIGVITVLLGATLALAQRDIKRSLAYSTMSQLGYIMLALGIGSYRAALFHLITHAYSKAL' A
#
# COMPACT_ATOMS: atom_id res chain seq x y z
N MET A 1 11.93 10.93 -8.57
CA MET A 1 11.51 9.60 -8.11
C MET A 1 11.72 9.36 -6.60
N ASN A 2 12.77 9.91 -5.99
CA ASN A 2 13.00 9.79 -4.53
C ASN A 2 11.85 10.30 -3.63
N ILE A 3 11.19 11.41 -4.00
CA ILE A 3 10.05 11.95 -3.23
C ILE A 3 8.87 10.97 -3.23
N ILE A 4 8.59 10.33 -4.37
CA ILE A 4 7.51 9.33 -4.51
C ILE A 4 7.82 8.10 -3.65
N SER A 5 9.07 7.63 -3.68
CA SER A 5 9.50 6.52 -2.84
C SER A 5 9.38 6.84 -1.35
N LEU A 6 9.80 8.05 -0.94
CA LEU A 6 9.68 8.54 0.44
C LEU A 6 8.22 8.59 0.90
N ILE A 7 7.32 9.14 0.09
CA ILE A 7 5.88 9.18 0.39
C ILE A 7 5.32 7.75 0.47
N GLY A 8 5.74 6.86 -0.43
CA GLY A 8 5.38 5.44 -0.41
C GLY A 8 5.76 4.76 0.91
N VAL A 9 7.00 4.95 1.38
CA VAL A 9 7.47 4.42 2.67
C VAL A 9 6.61 4.92 3.83
N ILE A 10 6.38 6.24 3.90
CA ILE A 10 5.57 6.85 4.96
C ILE A 10 4.15 6.27 4.95
N THR A 11 3.55 6.15 3.76
CA THR A 11 2.18 5.65 3.59
C THR A 11 2.05 4.18 3.99
N VAL A 12 3.04 3.34 3.64
CA VAL A 12 3.09 1.93 4.08
C VAL A 12 3.08 1.83 5.60
N LEU A 13 3.98 2.57 6.26
CA LEU A 13 4.18 2.50 7.70
C LEU A 13 2.95 3.02 8.46
N LEU A 14 2.41 4.17 8.06
CA LEU A 14 1.20 4.73 8.68
C LEU A 14 -0.02 3.84 8.43
N GLY A 15 -0.22 3.34 7.21
CA GLY A 15 -1.35 2.45 6.91
C GLY A 15 -1.29 1.14 7.71
N ALA A 16 -0.12 0.52 7.83
CA ALA A 16 0.04 -0.73 8.57
C ALA A 16 -0.15 -0.54 10.08
N THR A 17 0.47 0.50 10.66
CA THR A 17 0.36 0.79 12.09
C THR A 17 -1.08 1.17 12.49
N LEU A 18 -1.74 2.02 11.68
CA LEU A 18 -3.13 2.40 11.94
C LEU A 18 -4.09 1.23 11.75
N ALA A 19 -3.84 0.31 10.82
CA ALA A 19 -4.65 -0.90 10.63
C ALA A 19 -4.65 -1.82 11.85
N LEU A 20 -3.50 -1.97 12.51
CA LEU A 20 -3.37 -2.75 13.75
C LEU A 20 -4.09 -2.10 14.94
N ALA A 21 -4.15 -0.76 14.97
CA ALA A 21 -4.83 -0.02 16.01
C ALA A 21 -6.37 0.00 15.86
N GLN A 22 -6.90 -0.37 14.69
CA GLN A 22 -8.35 -0.38 14.48
C GLN A 22 -9.01 -1.59 15.13
N ARG A 23 -10.10 -1.33 15.88
CA ARG A 23 -10.96 -2.39 16.45
C ARG A 23 -12.05 -2.86 15.48
N ASP A 24 -12.40 -2.02 14.50
CA ASP A 24 -13.38 -2.34 13.47
C ASP A 24 -12.69 -3.02 12.28
N ILE A 25 -13.13 -4.23 11.91
CA ILE A 25 -12.57 -5.00 10.78
C ILE A 25 -12.63 -4.19 9.49
N LYS A 26 -13.73 -3.50 9.21
CA LYS A 26 -13.89 -2.68 7.99
C LYS A 26 -12.87 -1.54 7.92
N ARG A 27 -12.58 -0.89 9.05
CA ARG A 27 -11.58 0.19 9.10
C ARG A 27 -10.17 -0.39 8.99
N SER A 28 -9.86 -1.48 9.69
CA SER A 28 -8.58 -2.18 9.55
C SER A 28 -8.33 -2.61 8.09
N LEU A 29 -9.38 -3.06 7.41
CA LEU A 29 -9.37 -3.41 5.99
C LEU A 29 -9.12 -2.18 5.08
N ALA A 30 -9.64 -1.01 5.43
CA ALA A 30 -9.37 0.23 4.69
C ALA A 30 -7.94 0.78 4.93
N TYR A 31 -7.41 0.66 6.14
CA TYR A 31 -6.02 1.06 6.39
C TYR A 31 -5.01 0.09 5.76
N SER A 32 -5.36 -1.20 5.66
CA SER A 32 -4.53 -2.15 4.89
C SER A 32 -4.53 -1.86 3.39
N THR A 33 -5.61 -1.34 2.77
CA THR A 33 -5.54 -0.87 1.36
C THR A 33 -4.64 0.35 1.23
N MET A 34 -4.72 1.31 2.17
CA MET A 34 -3.81 2.47 2.19
C MET A 34 -2.34 2.04 2.25
N SER A 35 -1.99 1.08 3.11
CA SER A 35 -0.62 0.54 3.20
C SER A 35 -0.18 -0.14 1.89
N GLN A 36 -1.06 -0.92 1.26
CA GLN A 36 -0.77 -1.60 -0.02
C GLN A 36 -0.57 -0.61 -1.18
N LEU A 37 -1.34 0.47 -1.23
CA LEU A 37 -1.10 1.57 -2.17
C LEU A 37 0.25 2.24 -1.93
N GLY A 38 0.69 2.35 -0.67
CA GLY A 38 2.04 2.79 -0.32
C GLY A 38 3.14 1.91 -0.93
N TYR A 39 2.97 0.57 -0.91
CA TYR A 39 3.92 -0.37 -1.53
C TYR A 39 4.01 -0.18 -3.05
N ILE A 40 2.88 0.02 -3.71
CA ILE A 40 2.81 0.28 -5.15
C ILE A 40 3.50 1.60 -5.49
N MET A 41 3.24 2.65 -4.70
CA MET A 41 3.88 3.96 -4.86
C MET A 41 5.39 3.90 -4.63
N LEU A 42 5.85 3.11 -3.66
CA LEU A 42 7.27 2.87 -3.40
C LEU A 42 7.94 2.17 -4.58
N ALA A 43 7.31 1.13 -5.13
CA ALA A 43 7.81 0.39 -6.30
C ALA A 43 7.91 1.29 -7.55
N LEU A 44 6.95 2.20 -7.76
CA LEU A 44 7.03 3.23 -8.80
C LEU A 44 8.16 4.23 -8.53
N GLY A 45 8.33 4.63 -7.26
CA GLY A 45 9.35 5.57 -6.82
C GLY A 45 10.78 5.09 -7.00
N ILE A 46 11.03 3.78 -6.96
CA ILE A 46 12.35 3.18 -7.28
C ILE A 46 12.51 2.82 -8.76
N GLY A 47 11.51 3.11 -9.60
CA GLY A 47 11.53 2.87 -11.05
C GLY A 47 11.13 1.45 -11.49
N SER A 48 10.62 0.62 -10.59
CA SER A 48 10.18 -0.74 -10.91
C SER A 48 8.70 -0.79 -11.29
N TYR A 49 8.38 -0.30 -12.49
CA TYR A 49 7.00 -0.26 -13.01
C TYR A 49 6.37 -1.65 -13.13
N ARG A 50 7.15 -2.66 -13.50
CA ARG A 50 6.67 -4.05 -13.60
C ARG A 50 6.25 -4.60 -12.23
N ALA A 51 7.05 -4.35 -11.20
CA ALA A 51 6.70 -4.77 -9.84
C ALA A 51 5.46 -4.02 -9.33
N ALA A 52 5.37 -2.71 -9.57
CA ALA A 52 4.21 -1.91 -9.19
C ALA A 52 2.90 -2.41 -9.84
N LEU A 53 2.92 -2.72 -11.15
CA LEU A 53 1.77 -3.26 -11.86
C LEU A 53 1.39 -4.67 -11.38
N PHE A 54 2.37 -5.55 -11.19
CA PHE A 54 2.12 -6.89 -10.65
C PHE A 54 1.49 -6.82 -9.25
N HIS A 55 2.02 -5.96 -8.39
CA HIS A 55 1.51 -5.72 -7.05
C HIS A 55 0.09 -5.12 -7.07
N LEU A 56 -0.17 -4.18 -7.98
CA LEU A 56 -1.51 -3.60 -8.16
C LEU A 56 -2.55 -4.66 -8.54
N ILE A 57 -2.23 -5.53 -9.50
CA ILE A 57 -3.14 -6.59 -9.97
C ILE A 57 -3.42 -7.61 -8.87
N THR A 58 -2.37 -8.09 -8.20
CA THR A 58 -2.51 -9.05 -7.09
C THR A 58 -3.25 -8.46 -5.89
N HIS A 59 -3.04 -7.17 -5.60
CA HIS A 59 -3.80 -6.45 -4.59
C HIS A 59 -5.28 -6.31 -4.96
N ALA A 60 -5.60 -5.92 -6.20
CA ALA A 60 -6.96 -5.78 -6.67
C ALA A 60 -7.74 -7.10 -6.58
N TYR A 61 -7.10 -8.22 -6.96
CA TYR A 61 -7.72 -9.54 -6.89
C TYR A 61 -8.00 -9.95 -5.44
N SER A 62 -7.01 -9.82 -4.55
CA SER A 62 -7.16 -10.22 -3.14
C SER A 62 -8.10 -9.33 -2.32
N LYS A 63 -8.36 -8.09 -2.75
CA LYS A 63 -9.33 -7.20 -2.09
C LYS A 63 -10.75 -7.31 -2.60
N ALA A 64 -10.94 -7.82 -3.82
CA ALA A 64 -12.26 -8.05 -4.39
C ALA A 64 -12.95 -9.31 -3.81
N LEU A 65 -12.15 -10.23 -3.25
CA LEU A 65 -12.59 -11.41 -2.50
C LEU A 65 -12.90 -11.05 -1.05
#